data_AF-A0A8T3MNA8-F1
#
_entry.id   AF-A0A8T3MNA8-F1
#
_cell.length_a   1.000
_cell.length_b   1.000
_cell.length_c   1.000
_cell.angle_alpha   90.00
_cell.angle_beta   90.00
_cell.angle_gamma   90.00
#
_symmetry.space_group_name_H-M   'P 1'
#
loop_
_entity.id
_entity.type
_entity.pdbx_description
1 polymer ?
#
loop_
_entity_poly.entity_id
_entity_poly.type
_entity_poly.pdbx_seq_one_letter_code
_entity_poly.pdbx_strand_id
1 'polypeptide(L)' 'MDLRIMHLYPDLMSIYGDRGNVIALQQRARWRGIHVDIRAHSAGSRLDHEWADLYFFGGGQDQ' A
#
# COMPACT_ATOMS: atom_id res chain seq x y z
N MET A 1 -15.45 8.69 5.41
CA MET A 1 -15.16 7.84 4.24
C MET A 1 -13.79 7.27 4.47
N ASP A 2 -13.66 5.96 4.35
CA ASP A 2 -12.44 5.24 4.70
C ASP A 2 -11.88 4.59 3.44
N LEU A 3 -10.58 4.74 3.19
CA LEU A 3 -9.86 4.18 2.06
C LEU A 3 -8.95 3.06 2.54
N ARG A 4 -9.15 1.85 2.02
CA ARG A 4 -8.36 0.66 2.36
C ARG A 4 -7.30 0.42 1.28
N ILE A 5 -6.04 0.57 1.66
CA ILE A 5 -4.89 0.39 0.78
C ILE A 5 -4.19 -0.92 1.12
N MET A 6 -4.11 -1.84 0.15
CA MET A 6 -3.28 -3.03 0.25
C MET A 6 -1.90 -2.73 -0.32
N HIS A 7 -0.88 -2.69 0.53
CA HIS A 7 0.52 -2.58 0.13
C HIS A 7 1.09 -3.97 -0.13
N LEU A 8 1.21 -4.32 -1.39
CA LEU A 8 1.70 -5.61 -1.86
C LEU A 8 3.23 -5.67 -1.77
N TYR A 9 3.71 -6.75 -1.18
CA TYR A 9 5.10 -7.19 -1.11
C TYR A 9 6.09 -6.13 -0.61
N PRO A 10 5.78 -5.39 0.48
CA PRO A 10 6.66 -4.34 0.99
C PRO A 10 8.05 -4.85 1.37
N ASP A 11 8.18 -6.12 1.72
CA ASP A 11 9.44 -6.74 2.12
C ASP A 11 10.35 -7.08 0.91
N LEU A 12 9.76 -7.21 -0.28
CA LEU A 12 10.46 -7.56 -1.52
C LEU A 12 10.61 -6.36 -2.46
N MET A 13 9.76 -5.33 -2.29
CA MET A 13 9.51 -4.27 -3.27
C MET A 13 9.53 -2.89 -2.62
N SER A 14 10.61 -2.61 -1.90
CA SER A 14 10.81 -1.34 -1.19
C SER A 14 12.03 -0.55 -1.66
N ILE A 15 12.54 -0.85 -2.85
CA ILE A 15 13.90 -0.46 -3.26
C ILE A 15 13.95 1.02 -3.72
N TYR A 16 12.80 1.61 -4.06
CA TYR A 16 12.72 2.97 -4.63
C TYR A 16 11.95 3.96 -3.75
N GLY A 17 11.95 3.77 -2.43
CA GLY A 17 11.28 4.70 -1.50
C GLY A 17 9.76 4.58 -1.53
N ASP A 18 9.24 3.41 -1.90
CA ASP A 18 7.80 3.12 -2.06
C ASP A 18 6.99 3.32 -0.77
N ARG A 19 7.65 3.18 0.39
CA ARG A 19 7.07 3.57 1.68
C ARG A 19 6.70 5.06 1.73
N GLY A 20 7.48 5.92 1.08
CA GLY A 20 7.21 7.35 0.94
C GLY A 20 5.93 7.62 0.14
N ASN A 21 5.66 6.85 -0.91
CA ASN A 21 4.42 6.97 -1.69
C ASN A 21 3.19 6.64 -0.85
N VAL A 22 3.25 5.57 -0.05
CA VAL A 22 2.15 5.20 0.86
C VAL A 22 1.91 6.27 1.92
N ILE A 23 2.96 6.83 2.51
CA ILE A 23 2.86 7.93 3.47
C ILE A 23 2.25 9.17 2.82
N ALA A 24 2.69 9.52 1.60
CA ALA A 24 2.17 10.67 0.86
C ALA A 24 0.69 10.50 0.51
N LEU A 25 0.27 9.30 0.08
CA LEU A 25 -1.14 8.97 -0.18
C LEU A 25 -1.99 9.13 1.07
N GLN A 26 -1.53 8.56 2.19
CA GLN A 26 -2.21 8.69 3.47
C GLN A 26 -2.34 10.16 3.90
N GLN A 27 -1.29 10.95 3.77
CA GLN A 27 -1.33 12.38 4.12
C GLN A 27 -2.30 13.18 3.23
N ARG A 28 -2.29 12.92 1.92
CA ARG A 28 -3.20 13.58 0.96
C ARG A 28 -4.66 13.24 1.22
N ALA A 29 -4.95 12.00 1.63
CA ALA A 29 -6.29 11.58 2.03
C ALA A 29 -6.73 12.27 3.33
N ARG A 30 -5.84 12.35 4.33
CA ARG A 30 -6.13 13.06 5.60
C ARG A 30 -6.48 14.53 5.37
N TRP A 31 -5.79 15.23 4.48
CA TRP A 31 -6.12 16.63 4.12
C TRP A 31 -7.53 16.81 3.55
N ARG A 32 -8.16 15.73 3.10
CA ARG A 32 -9.54 15.70 2.58
C ARG A 32 -10.54 15.09 3.56
N GLY A 33 -10.14 14.83 4.81
CA GLY A 33 -10.99 14.18 5.81
C GLY A 33 -11.28 12.71 5.52
N ILE A 34 -10.43 12.04 4.72
CA ILE A 34 -10.54 10.62 4.41
C ILE A 34 -9.60 9.84 5.33
N HIS A 35 -10.13 8.88 6.09
CA HIS A 35 -9.31 7.97 6.87
C HIS A 35 -8.69 6.92 5.94
N VAL A 36 -7.45 6.49 6.23
CA VAL A 36 -6.76 5.48 5.42
C VAL A 36 -6.26 4.35 6.30
N ASP A 37 -6.76 3.15 6.05
CA ASP A 37 -6.25 1.90 6.59
C ASP A 37 -5.29 1.27 5.58
N ILE A 38 -4.09 0.88 6.02
CA ILE A 38 -3.07 0.29 5.17
C ILE A 38 -2.74 -1.10 5.72
N ARG A 39 -2.89 -2.12 4.88
CA ARG A 39 -2.44 -3.49 5.17
C ARG A 39 -1.27 -3.86 4.29
N ALA A 40 -0.21 -4.36 4.92
CA ALA A 40 0.89 -5.01 4.23
C ALA A 40 0.48 -6.45 3.86
N HIS A 41 0.82 -6.86 2.65
CA HIS A 41 0.65 -8.24 2.21
C HIS A 41 1.98 -8.80 1.69
N SER A 42 2.59 -9.69 2.45
CA SER A 42 3.84 -10.35 2.07
C SER A 42 3.58 -11.52 1.12
N ALA A 43 4.57 -11.83 0.27
CA ALA A 43 4.45 -12.89 -0.72
C ALA A 43 4.23 -14.27 -0.08
N GLY A 44 3.46 -15.13 -0.75
CA GLY A 44 3.15 -16.48 -0.26
C GLY A 44 2.02 -16.56 0.76
N SER A 45 1.47 -15.43 1.21
CA SER A 45 0.29 -15.39 2.08
C SER A 45 -1.01 -15.41 1.26
N ARG A 46 -2.13 -15.84 1.86
CA ARG A 46 -3.45 -15.74 1.19
C ARG A 46 -3.86 -14.27 1.11
N LEU A 47 -4.14 -13.79 -0.10
CA LEU A 47 -4.64 -12.43 -0.32
C LEU A 47 -6.16 -12.39 -0.13
N ASP A 48 -6.62 -11.45 0.70
CA ASP A 48 -8.03 -11.08 0.78
C ASP A 48 -8.33 -10.00 -0.27
N HIS A 49 -8.85 -10.42 -1.42
CA HIS A 49 -9.01 -9.56 -2.58
C HIS A 49 -10.17 -8.54 -2.44
N GLU A 50 -11.11 -8.79 -1.52
CA GLU A 50 -12.30 -7.97 -1.34
C GLU A 50 -12.09 -6.84 -0.31
N TRP A 51 -11.01 -6.91 0.46
CA TRP A 51 -10.74 -5.91 1.49
C TRP A 51 -10.23 -4.57 0.92
N ALA A 52 -9.54 -4.57 -0.21
CA ALA A 52 -8.84 -3.36 -0.68
C ALA A 52 -9.69 -2.52 -1.64
N ASP A 53 -9.65 -1.20 -1.47
CA ASP A 53 -10.17 -0.24 -2.45
C ASP A 53 -9.07 0.18 -3.43
N LEU A 54 -7.80 0.10 -3.00
CA LEU A 54 -6.62 0.39 -3.80
C LEU A 54 -5.50 -0.60 -3.49
N TYR A 55 -4.86 -1.12 -4.54
CA TYR A 55 -3.63 -1.90 -4.43
C TYR A 55 -2.44 -1.01 -4.76
N PHE A 56 -1.44 -1.02 -3.89
CA PHE A 56 -0.16 -0.35 -4.11
C PHE A 56 0.96 -1.38 -4.11
N PHE A 57 1.84 -1.28 -5.09
CA PHE A 57 2.97 -2.17 -5.30
C PHE A 57 4.16 -1.31 -5.69
N GLY A 58 5.28 -1.50 -5.01
CA GLY A 58 6.50 -0.71 -5.22
C GLY A 58 7.29 -1.13 -6.45
N GLY A 59 8.48 -0.57 -6.62
CA GLY A 59 9.41 -1.03 -7.65
C GLY A 59 10.22 -2.23 -7.16
N GLY A 60 10.29 -3.28 -7.98
CA GLY A 60 11.22 -4.40 -7.80
C GLY A 60 12.54 -4.12 -8.49
N GLN A 61 13.61 -4.81 -8.07
CA GLN A 61 14.85 -4.78 -8.82
C GLN A 61 14.71 -5.71 -10.02
N ASP A 62 15.17 -5.27 -11.19
CA ASP A 62 15.44 -6.19 -12.27
C ASP A 62 16.59 -7.11 -11.83
N GLN A 63 16.37 -8.43 -11.88
CA GLN A 63 17.44 -9.43 -11.80
C GLN A 63 18.02 -9.69 -13.19
#